data_AF-A0A2N7XF87-F1
#
_entry.id   AF-A0A2N7XF87-F1
#
_cell.length_a   1.000
_cell.length_b   1.000
_cell.length_c   1.000
_cell.angle_alpha   90.00
_cell.angle_beta   90.00
_cell.angle_gamma   90.00
#
_symmetry.space_group_name_H-M   'P 1'
#
loop_
_entity.id
_entity.type
_entity.pdbx_description
1 polymer ?
#
loop_
_entity_poly.entity_id
_entity_poly.type
_entity_poly.pdbx_seq_one_letter_code
_entity_poly.pdbx_strand_id
1 'polypeptide(L)'
;MEYEVRRAILPAADGQTSIATRHPASYQDAITAAASVAEQWLAQPLTHSLVDLLNHWMERMPGSARTPFQEAFLMRLEQRLRAFSTARQALINDSSHEKKSAASVIPQQSVEGLNYE
;
A
#
# COMPACT_ATOMS: atom_id res chain seq x y z
N MET A 1 28.35 22.82 -12.60
CA MET A 1 28.15 21.49 -12.01
C MET A 1 26.90 21.57 -11.17
N GLU A 2 25.79 21.02 -11.67
CA GLU A 2 24.59 20.85 -10.86
C GLU A 2 24.87 19.73 -9.86
N TYR A 3 24.97 20.06 -8.58
CA TYR A 3 25.01 19.04 -7.55
C TYR A 3 23.62 18.43 -7.48
N GLU A 4 23.46 17.22 -8.02
CA GLU A 4 22.25 16.45 -7.83
C GLU A 4 22.08 16.19 -6.34
N VAL A 5 21.18 16.93 -5.69
CA VAL A 5 20.92 16.78 -4.26
C VAL A 5 20.28 15.40 -4.09
N ARG A 6 21.08 14.43 -3.62
CA ARG A 6 20.57 13.10 -3.28
C ARG A 6 19.48 13.26 -2.25
N ARG A 7 18.28 12.79 -2.59
CA ARG A 7 17.11 12.80 -1.70
C ARG A 7 17.12 11.53 -0.86
N ALA A 8 16.65 11.65 0.37
CA ALA A 8 16.39 10.48 1.19
C ALA A 8 15.16 9.73 0.65
N ILE A 9 15.19 8.42 0.75
CA ILE A 9 14.21 7.50 0.17
C ILE A 9 13.47 6.77 1.29
N LEU A 10 12.14 6.86 1.29
CA LEU A 10 11.32 5.95 2.07
C LEU A 10 11.28 4.59 1.35
N PRO A 11 11.72 3.49 1.99
CA PRO A 11 11.82 2.19 1.34
C PRO A 11 10.45 1.65 0.90
N ALA A 12 10.45 0.76 -0.08
CA ALA A 12 9.24 0.05 -0.50
C ALA A 12 8.67 -0.79 0.66
N ALA A 13 7.34 -0.93 0.70
CA ALA A 13 6.65 -1.81 1.64
C ALA A 13 5.31 -2.26 1.03
N ASP A 14 4.89 -3.49 1.33
CA ASP A 14 3.53 -3.97 1.03
C ASP A 14 3.12 -3.90 -0.46
N GLY A 15 4.08 -4.16 -1.34
CA GLY A 15 3.91 -4.07 -2.79
C GLY A 15 3.82 -2.63 -3.32
N GLN A 16 3.95 -1.61 -2.46
CA GLN A 16 4.10 -0.22 -2.87
C GLN A 16 5.57 0.09 -3.15
N THR A 17 5.81 0.94 -4.14
CA THR A 17 7.15 1.38 -4.52
C THR A 17 7.78 2.28 -3.46
N SER A 18 9.11 2.37 -3.46
CA SER A 18 9.85 3.35 -2.68
C SER A 18 9.45 4.78 -3.06
N ILE A 19 9.49 5.71 -2.10
CA ILE A 19 9.13 7.11 -2.33
C ILE A 19 10.32 8.01 -2.08
N ALA A 20 10.70 8.81 -3.07
CA ALA A 20 11.69 9.86 -2.89
C ALA A 20 11.07 11.00 -2.07
N THR A 21 11.70 11.33 -0.94
CA THR A 21 11.22 12.41 -0.07
C THR A 21 11.69 13.77 -0.57
N ARG A 22 11.16 14.85 0.02
CA ARG A 22 11.68 16.22 -0.20
C ARG A 22 12.98 16.51 0.56
N HIS A 23 13.38 15.61 1.45
CA HIS A 23 14.51 15.83 2.35
C HIS A 23 15.82 15.34 1.74
N PRO A 24 16.95 16.01 2.03
CA PRO A 24 18.28 15.51 1.66
C PRO A 24 18.56 14.12 2.23
N ALA A 25 19.45 13.37 1.57
CA ALA A 25 19.92 12.06 1.99
C ALA A 25 20.54 12.03 3.40
N SER A 26 20.98 13.17 3.93
CA SER A 26 21.45 13.30 5.31
C SER A 26 20.38 12.96 6.35
N TYR A 27 19.09 12.97 5.99
CA TYR A 27 17.98 12.59 6.86
C TYR A 27 17.49 11.15 6.64
N GLN A 28 18.24 10.33 5.90
CA GLN A 28 17.86 8.94 5.61
C GLN A 28 17.60 8.13 6.89
N ASP A 29 18.38 8.33 7.95
CA ASP A 29 18.20 7.64 9.22
C ASP A 29 16.88 8.01 9.89
N ALA A 30 16.53 9.30 9.90
CA ALA A 30 15.26 9.78 10.44
C ALA A 30 14.07 9.22 9.66
N ILE A 31 14.18 9.15 8.34
CA ILE A 31 13.14 8.60 7.45
C ILE A 31 12.97 7.09 7.65
N THR A 32 14.09 6.37 7.78
CA THR A 32 14.07 4.92 8.03
C THR A 32 13.49 4.61 9.42
N ALA A 33 13.90 5.37 10.44
CA ALA A 33 13.35 5.23 11.79
C ALA A 33 11.83 5.51 11.81
N ALA A 34 11.38 6.56 11.12
CA ALA A 34 9.97 6.89 11.02
C ALA A 34 9.14 5.74 10.41
N ALA A 35 9.66 5.12 9.36
CA ALA A 35 9.05 3.96 8.73
C ALA A 35 8.90 2.79 9.71
N SER A 36 9.96 2.47 10.45
CA SER A 36 9.95 1.38 11.44
C SER A 36 8.99 1.64 12.60
N VAL A 37 8.92 2.88 13.10
CA VAL A 37 7.99 3.24 14.19
C VAL A 37 6.54 3.14 13.72
N ALA A 38 6.24 3.59 12.49
CA ALA A 38 4.90 3.43 11.91
C ALA A 38 4.53 1.95 11.75
N GLU A 39 5.45 1.10 11.29
CA GLU A 39 5.25 -0.34 11.17
C GLU A 39 5.04 -1.02 12.53
N GLN A 40 5.79 -0.62 13.56
CA GLN A 40 5.61 -1.12 14.91
C GLN A 40 4.20 -0.81 15.44
N TRP A 41 3.70 0.41 15.20
CA TRP A 41 2.34 0.76 15.57
C TRP A 41 1.30 -0.03 14.78
N LEU A 42 1.49 -0.18 13.47
CA LEU A 42 0.58 -0.96 12.61
C LEU A 42 0.51 -2.44 13.02
N ALA A 43 1.59 -3.00 13.57
CA ALA A 43 1.59 -4.36 14.10
C ALA A 43 0.77 -4.49 15.40
N GLN A 44 0.63 -3.42 16.18
CA GLN A 44 -0.05 -3.41 17.48
C GLN A 44 -0.82 -2.10 17.75
N PRO A 45 -1.87 -1.79 16.94
CA PRO A 45 -2.48 -0.45 16.94
C PRO A 45 -3.31 -0.15 18.19
N LEU A 46 -3.70 -1.17 18.96
CA LEU A 46 -4.52 -1.04 20.17
C LEU A 46 -3.70 -0.79 21.44
N THR A 47 -2.37 -0.96 21.37
CA THR A 47 -1.49 -0.88 22.55
C THR A 47 -1.07 0.56 22.87
N HIS A 48 -0.93 1.40 21.85
CA HIS A 48 -0.48 2.78 22.01
C HIS A 48 -1.29 3.72 21.10
N SER A 49 -1.59 4.92 21.60
CA SER A 49 -2.07 6.01 20.76
C SER A 49 -1.04 6.35 19.69
N LEU A 50 -1.47 6.44 18.43
CA LEU A 50 -0.62 6.82 17.31
C LEU A 50 0.05 8.18 17.54
N VAL A 51 -0.72 9.13 18.09
CA VAL A 51 -0.29 10.50 18.34
C VAL A 51 0.76 10.54 19.45
N ASP A 52 0.53 9.78 20.53
CA ASP A 52 1.46 9.76 21.67
C ASP A 52 2.77 9.09 21.28
N LEU A 53 2.73 8.03 20.48
CA LEU A 53 3.93 7.39 19.93
C LEU A 53 4.72 8.36 19.05
N LEU A 54 4.05 9.06 18.14
CA LEU A 54 4.70 10.03 17.25
C LEU A 54 5.35 11.15 18.07
N ASN A 55 4.63 11.73 19.03
CA ASN A 55 5.14 12.80 19.89
C ASN A 55 6.34 12.33 20.72
N HIS A 56 6.26 11.13 21.32
CA HIS A 56 7.35 10.54 22.08
C HIS A 56 8.65 10.45 21.27
N TRP A 57 8.56 10.02 20.00
CA TRP A 57 9.72 9.95 19.13
C TRP A 57 10.22 11.33 18.70
N MET A 58 9.32 12.26 18.37
CA MET A 58 9.68 13.63 17.97
C MET A 58 10.42 14.39 19.08
N GLU A 59 10.03 14.21 20.34
CA GLU A 59 10.69 14.87 21.48
C GLU A 59 12.14 14.42 21.65
N ARG A 60 12.44 13.16 21.33
CA ARG A 60 13.77 12.54 21.48
C ARG A 60 14.71 12.80 20.30
N MET A 61 14.19 13.31 19.18
CA MET A 61 15.00 13.60 18.00
C MET A 61 15.60 15.02 18.00
N PRO A 62 16.75 15.19 17.33
CA PRO A 62 17.26 16.52 17.00
C PRO A 62 16.22 17.35 16.25
N GLY A 63 16.13 18.64 16.56
CA GLY A 63 15.12 19.54 15.97
C GLY A 63 15.08 19.52 14.44
N SER A 64 16.24 19.42 13.79
CA SER A 64 16.38 19.33 12.33
C SER A 64 15.81 18.05 11.72
N ALA A 65 15.73 16.96 12.49
CA ALA A 65 15.24 15.66 12.03
C ALA A 65 13.74 15.44 12.28
N ARG A 66 13.10 16.30 13.11
CA ARG A 66 11.68 16.14 13.48
C ARG A 66 10.75 16.18 12.28
N THR A 67 10.90 17.19 11.42
CA THR A 67 10.07 17.33 10.22
C THR A 67 10.29 16.20 9.20
N PRO A 68 11.54 15.82 8.84
CA PRO A 68 11.80 14.64 8.02
C PRO A 68 11.18 13.35 8.56
N PHE A 69 11.29 13.13 9.87
CA PHE A 69 10.71 11.96 10.53
C PHE A 69 9.18 11.97 10.46
N GLN A 70 8.55 13.08 10.86
CA GLN A 70 7.09 13.18 10.89
C GLN A 70 6.48 12.93 9.51
N GLU A 71 7.06 13.51 8.47
CA GLU A 71 6.59 13.30 7.11
C GLU A 71 6.76 11.85 6.66
N ALA A 72 7.93 11.25 6.89
CA ALA A 72 8.15 9.86 6.52
C ALA A 72 7.25 8.89 7.29
N PHE A 73 6.93 9.21 8.54
CA PHE A 73 5.97 8.45 9.35
C PHE A 73 4.59 8.45 8.68
N LEU A 74 4.10 9.62 8.28
CA LEU A 74 2.82 9.77 7.58
C LEU A 74 2.85 9.11 6.20
N MET A 75 3.94 9.26 5.45
CA MET A 75 4.11 8.61 4.14
C MET A 75 4.09 7.09 4.25
N ARG A 76 4.64 6.50 5.33
CA ARG A 76 4.58 5.07 5.56
C ARG A 76 3.15 4.60 5.88
N LEU A 77 2.40 5.36 6.68
CA LEU A 77 0.98 5.08 6.91
C LEU A 77 0.18 5.17 5.61
N GLU A 78 0.46 6.17 4.78
CA GLU A 78 -0.17 6.33 3.47
C GLU A 78 0.12 5.14 2.54
N GLN A 79 1.39 4.70 2.44
CA GLN A 79 1.76 3.50 1.69
C GLN A 79 0.94 2.29 2.16
N ARG A 80 0.79 2.10 3.47
CA ARG A 80 0.03 0.97 4.01
C ARG A 80 -1.45 1.04 3.65
N LEU A 81 -2.07 2.22 3.79
CA LEU A 81 -3.47 2.44 3.43
C LEU A 81 -3.73 2.19 1.94
N ARG A 82 -2.83 2.66 1.06
CA ARG A 82 -2.87 2.38 -0.38
C ARG A 82 -2.80 0.88 -0.65
N ALA A 83 -1.86 0.17 -0.05
CA ALA A 83 -1.72 -1.29 -0.20
C ALA A 83 -3.00 -2.05 0.19
N PHE A 84 -3.63 -1.68 1.32
CA PHE A 84 -4.90 -2.29 1.74
C PHE A 84 -6.03 -2.04 0.73
N SER A 85 -6.14 -0.82 0.20
CA SER A 85 -7.15 -0.50 -0.80
C SER A 85 -6.97 -1.29 -2.10
N THR A 86 -5.72 -1.45 -2.56
CA THR A 86 -5.39 -2.23 -3.75
C THR A 86 -5.67 -3.71 -3.54
N ALA A 87 -5.25 -4.27 -2.41
CA ALA A 87 -5.51 -5.67 -2.07
C ALA A 87 -7.02 -5.96 -1.99
N ARG A 88 -7.81 -5.05 -1.40
CA ARG A 88 -9.27 -5.21 -1.31
C ARG A 88 -9.93 -5.19 -2.69
N GLN A 89 -9.48 -4.31 -3.60
CA GLN A 89 -10.00 -4.27 -4.98
C GLN A 89 -9.65 -5.55 -5.75
N ALA A 90 -8.44 -6.09 -5.57
CA ALA A 90 -8.03 -7.33 -6.21
C ALA A 90 -8.95 -8.51 -5.79
N LEU A 91 -9.25 -8.65 -4.50
CA LEU A 91 -10.14 -9.69 -3.98
C LEU A 91 -11.58 -9.61 -4.54
N ILE A 92 -12.11 -8.38 -4.69
CA ILE A 92 -13.47 -8.17 -5.25
C ILE A 92 -13.52 -8.54 -6.74
N ASN A 93 -12.46 -8.23 -7.48
CA ASN A 93 -12.39 -8.54 -8.92
C ASN A 93 -12.21 -10.04 -9.17
N ASP A 94 -11.43 -10.73 -8.33
CA ASP A 94 -11.24 -12.19 -8.40
C ASP A 94 -12.56 -12.95 -8.14
N SER A 95 -13.31 -12.52 -7.12
CA SER A 95 -14.63 -13.07 -6.76
C SER A 95 -15.71 -12.90 -7.86
N SER A 96 -15.50 -11.98 -8.81
CA SER A 96 -16.44 -11.72 -9.90
C SER A 96 -16.25 -12.66 -11.10
N HIS A 97 -15.15 -13.44 -11.15
CA HIS A 97 -14.87 -14.38 -12.23
C HIS A 97 -15.36 -15.81 -11.95
N GLU A 98 -15.73 -16.15 -10.70
CA GLU A 98 -16.22 -17.51 -10.34
C GLU A 98 -17.71 -17.76 -10.65
N LYS A 99 -18.46 -16.81 -11.23
CA LYS A 99 -19.88 -16.98 -11.60
C LYS A 99 -20.17 -17.03 -13.11
N LYS A 100 -19.26 -17.61 -13.91
CA LYS A 100 -19.53 -17.99 -15.32
C LYS A 100 -18.90 -19.35 -15.66
N SER A 101 -19.37 -20.41 -15.02
CA SER A 101 -19.24 -21.77 -15.56
C SER A 101 -20.29 -22.69 -14.96
N ALA A 102 -21.55 -22.47 -15.34
CA ALA A 102 -22.59 -23.51 -15.31
C ALA A 102 -23.78 -23.03 -16.16
N ALA A 103 -24.35 -23.96 -16.93
CA ALA A 103 -25.46 -23.84 -17.89
C ALA A 103 -25.00 -23.42 -19.30
N SER A 104 -25.25 -24.16 -20.39
CA SER A 104 -26.10 -25.34 -20.59
C SER A 104 -25.72 -25.96 -21.95
N VAL A 105 -25.16 -27.17 -21.97
CA VAL A 105 -25.07 -27.96 -23.21
C VAL A 105 -26.42 -28.66 -23.37
N ILE A 106 -27.31 -28.03 -24.13
CA ILE A 106 -28.58 -28.62 -24.55
C ILE A 106 -28.27 -29.57 -25.72
N PRO A 107 -28.60 -30.87 -25.67
CA PRO A 107 -28.61 -31.67 -26.88
C PRO A 107 -29.83 -31.27 -27.73
N GLN A 108 -29.57 -30.73 -28.93
CA GLN A 108 -30.61 -30.47 -29.93
C GLN A 108 -31.25 -31.79 -30.38
N GLN A 109 -32.44 -32.11 -29.88
CA GLN A 109 -33.37 -32.99 -30.59
C GLN A 109 -33.91 -32.22 -31.81
N SER A 110 -33.46 -32.62 -33.00
CA SER A 110 -34.09 -32.21 -34.26
C SER A 110 -35.41 -32.97 -34.41
N VAL A 111 -36.51 -32.24 -34.58
CA VAL A 111 -37.77 -32.80 -35.05
C VAL A 111 -38.25 -31.98 -36.25
N GLU A 112 -38.25 -32.68 -37.39
CA GLU A 112 -39.06 -32.54 -38.60
C GLU A 112 -39.16 -31.20 -39.36
N GLY A 113 -38.62 -31.24 -40.58
CA GLY A 113 -39.06 -30.45 -41.74
C GLY A 113 -39.32 -31.39 -42.92
N LEU A 114 -40.51 -31.25 -43.49
CA LEU A 114 -41.19 -32.07 -44.51
C LEU A 114 -40.57 -32.11 -45.92
N ASN A 115 -40.98 -33.16 -46.66
CA ASN A 115 -41.19 -33.29 -48.11
C ASN A 115 -40.04 -33.60 -49.09
N TYR A 116 -40.18 -34.78 -49.72
CA TYR A 116 -39.93 -35.07 -51.14
C TYR A 116 -40.90 -36.21 -51.49
N GLU A 117 -42.01 -35.90 -52.16
CA GLU A 117 -42.28 -36.09 -53.60
C GLU A 117 -42.86 -37.48 -53.92
#